data_AF-A0A351MIN9-F1
#
_entry.id   AF-A0A351MIN9-F1
#
_cell.length_a   1.000
_cell.length_b   1.000
_cell.length_c   1.000
_cell.angle_alpha   90.00
_cell.angle_beta   90.00
_cell.angle_gamma   90.00
#
_symmetry.space_group_name_H-M   'P 1'
#
loop_
_entity.id
_entity.type
_entity.pdbx_description
1 polymer ?
#
loop_
_entity_poly.entity_id
_entity_poly.type
_entity_poly.pdbx_seq_one_letter_code
_entity_poly.pdbx_strand_id
1 'polypeptide(L)'
;AKLTEDYQRQPVKPVLDGEPVYEDHPLHFAPQDHSHSVAADCRRAAYWNLFQGAFGHTYGHHSIWQMFAEGRGPVNGPLMTWREALVQPGAQQMRHARQLLESRPFLTRIPDDNLIVPSSPPTAVPGAGRYRFVATRCSDGSYLMVYAPVGRTFRVQLDSLSGDQAVAWWYDPRTGEAQRLGEFESTGEREFTPPSRGEVLDWVLVIDDAARGFDPPGAVSLVD
;
A
#
# COMPACT_ATOMS: atom_id res chain seq x y z
N ALA A 1 1.77 8.72 10.67
CA ALA A 1 2.10 7.41 11.27
C ALA A 1 3.47 7.55 11.94
N LYS A 2 3.81 6.76 12.98
CA LYS A 2 5.14 6.84 13.62
C LYS A 2 6.29 6.72 12.62
N LEU A 3 6.09 5.98 11.53
CA LEU A 3 7.08 5.82 10.47
C LEU A 3 7.46 7.14 9.77
N THR A 4 6.50 8.03 9.49
CA THR A 4 6.78 9.35 8.90
C THR A 4 7.65 10.19 9.83
N GLU A 5 7.39 10.13 11.14
CA GLU A 5 8.16 10.84 12.17
C GLU A 5 9.61 10.32 12.20
N ASP A 6 9.81 9.01 12.12
CA ASP A 6 11.14 8.39 12.09
C ASP A 6 11.89 8.70 10.79
N TYR A 7 11.22 8.67 9.64
CA TYR A 7 11.79 9.07 8.35
C TYR A 7 12.30 10.52 8.34
N GLN A 8 11.62 11.43 9.05
CA GLN A 8 11.95 12.86 9.07
C GLN A 8 13.10 13.24 10.03
N ARG A 9 13.60 12.29 10.84
CA ARG A 9 14.71 12.55 11.77
C ARG A 9 15.99 12.92 11.03
N GLN A 10 16.82 13.74 11.65
CA GLN A 10 18.11 14.16 11.11
C GLN A 10 19.28 13.56 11.91
N PRO A 11 20.33 13.05 11.24
CA PRO A 11 20.43 12.84 9.80
C PRO A 11 19.47 11.74 9.32
N VAL A 12 18.91 11.89 8.11
CA VAL A 12 17.99 10.91 7.52
C VAL A 12 18.66 9.54 7.41
N LYS A 13 17.95 8.49 7.83
CA LYS A 13 18.37 7.10 7.70
C LYS A 13 17.21 6.25 7.16
N PRO A 14 17.49 5.13 6.47
CA PRO A 14 16.45 4.20 6.06
C PRO A 14 15.65 3.69 7.27
N VAL A 15 14.32 3.66 7.14
CA VAL A 15 13.39 3.12 8.14
C VAL A 15 12.57 1.98 7.53
N LEU A 16 12.17 1.03 8.37
CA LEU A 16 11.20 0.00 8.00
C LEU A 16 10.26 -0.28 9.18
N ASP A 17 9.08 -0.80 8.88
CA ASP A 17 8.26 -1.48 9.90
C ASP A 17 8.70 -2.95 9.96
N GLY A 18 9.42 -3.30 11.03
CA GLY A 18 9.98 -4.64 11.23
C GLY A 18 8.98 -5.65 11.79
N GLU A 19 7.88 -5.18 12.38
CA GLU A 19 6.86 -6.04 13.01
C GLU A 19 5.48 -5.35 12.95
N PRO A 20 4.86 -5.29 11.75
CA PRO A 20 3.51 -4.76 11.58
C PRO A 20 2.47 -5.75 12.11
N VAL A 21 1.19 -5.43 11.90
CA VAL A 21 0.10 -6.39 12.12
C VAL A 21 0.36 -7.69 11.36
N TYR A 22 0.28 -8.82 12.07
CA TYR A 22 0.40 -10.15 11.46
C TYR A 22 -0.94 -10.62 10.94
N GLU A 23 -0.97 -11.38 9.86
CA GLU A 23 -2.20 -12.02 9.36
C GLU A 23 -2.71 -13.06 10.36
N ASP A 24 -4.03 -13.13 10.53
CA ASP A 24 -4.73 -14.02 11.46
C ASP A 24 -4.31 -13.88 12.93
N HIS A 25 -3.76 -12.74 13.31
CA HIS A 25 -3.40 -12.45 14.70
C HIS A 25 -4.60 -11.85 15.45
N PRO A 26 -4.88 -12.26 16.70
CA PRO A 26 -5.96 -11.69 17.49
C PRO A 26 -5.74 -10.18 17.67
N LEU A 27 -6.70 -9.37 17.23
CA LEU A 27 -6.61 -7.92 17.38
C LEU A 27 -6.65 -7.56 18.88
N HIS A 28 -5.68 -6.74 19.30
CA HIS A 28 -5.47 -6.37 20.70
C HIS A 28 -5.32 -7.55 21.68
N PHE A 29 -4.96 -8.74 21.19
CA PHE A 29 -4.93 -9.98 21.99
C PHE A 29 -6.29 -10.35 22.62
N ALA A 30 -7.40 -9.79 22.10
CA ALA A 30 -8.76 -9.99 22.58
C ALA A 30 -9.70 -10.37 21.42
N PRO A 31 -9.56 -11.58 20.85
CA PRO A 31 -10.28 -11.97 19.64
C PRO A 31 -11.79 -12.08 19.83
N GLN A 32 -12.27 -12.24 21.08
CA GLN A 32 -13.70 -12.25 21.40
C GLN A 32 -14.35 -10.87 21.18
N ASP A 33 -13.59 -9.79 21.35
CA ASP A 33 -14.07 -8.41 21.22
C ASP A 33 -13.73 -7.80 19.84
N HIS A 34 -12.60 -8.22 19.26
CA HIS A 34 -12.02 -7.54 18.10
C HIS A 34 -11.75 -8.44 16.89
N SER A 35 -12.02 -9.75 16.98
CA SER A 35 -11.69 -10.72 15.93
C SER A 35 -10.18 -10.78 15.61
N HIS A 36 -9.83 -11.40 14.48
CA HIS A 36 -8.45 -11.48 13.98
C HIS A 36 -8.26 -10.52 12.81
N SER A 37 -7.02 -10.07 12.61
CA SER A 37 -6.61 -9.36 11.40
C SER A 37 -6.75 -10.26 10.17
N VAL A 38 -7.00 -9.63 9.02
CA VAL A 38 -7.07 -10.33 7.72
C VAL A 38 -6.01 -9.78 6.76
N ALA A 39 -5.85 -10.40 5.59
CA ALA A 39 -4.92 -9.96 4.54
C ALA A 39 -5.02 -8.46 4.21
N ALA A 40 -6.23 -7.89 4.19
CA ALA A 40 -6.45 -6.47 3.92
C ALA A 40 -5.87 -5.55 5.01
N ASP A 41 -5.81 -5.99 6.28
CA ASP A 41 -5.16 -5.23 7.34
C ASP A 41 -3.64 -5.23 7.16
N CYS A 42 -3.06 -6.35 6.72
CA CYS A 42 -1.64 -6.48 6.41
C CYS A 42 -1.24 -5.62 5.21
N ARG A 43 -1.97 -5.69 4.09
CA ARG A 43 -1.75 -4.83 2.92
C ARG A 43 -1.83 -3.35 3.30
N ARG A 44 -2.84 -2.95 4.08
CA ARG A 44 -2.97 -1.56 4.53
C ARG A 44 -1.76 -1.10 5.33
N ALA A 45 -1.26 -1.88 6.28
CA ALA A 45 -0.03 -1.56 7.00
C ALA A 45 1.17 -1.47 6.05
N ALA A 46 1.31 -2.43 5.12
CA ALA A 46 2.39 -2.45 4.13
C ALA A 46 2.42 -1.18 3.28
N TYR A 47 1.33 -0.86 2.59
CA TYR A 47 1.26 0.30 1.69
C TYR A 47 1.31 1.63 2.44
N TRP A 48 0.72 1.73 3.64
CA TRP A 48 0.90 2.90 4.49
C TRP A 48 2.36 3.16 4.80
N ASN A 49 3.10 2.16 5.24
CA ASN A 49 4.50 2.31 5.59
C ASN A 49 5.38 2.58 4.36
N LEU A 50 5.19 1.82 3.29
CA LEU A 50 5.95 1.96 2.05
C LEU A 50 5.79 3.36 1.45
N PHE A 51 4.57 3.90 1.39
CA PHE A 51 4.32 5.21 0.80
C PHE A 51 4.75 6.35 1.72
N GLN A 52 4.93 6.08 3.02
CA GLN A 52 5.34 7.06 4.03
C GLN A 52 6.84 7.06 4.34
N GLY A 53 7.65 6.39 3.51
CA GLY A 53 9.11 6.52 3.53
C GLY A 53 9.85 5.25 3.94
N ALA A 54 9.14 4.14 4.17
CA ALA A 54 9.78 2.86 4.42
C ALA A 54 10.53 2.39 3.17
N PHE A 55 11.75 1.90 3.33
CA PHE A 55 12.52 1.34 2.21
C PHE A 55 12.06 -0.08 1.84
N GLY A 56 11.26 -0.71 2.69
CA GLY A 56 10.75 -2.07 2.53
C GLY A 56 9.69 -2.39 3.58
N HIS A 57 9.29 -3.66 3.65
CA HIS A 57 8.26 -4.14 4.57
C HIS A 57 8.58 -5.57 5.03
N THR A 58 8.29 -5.87 6.30
CA THR A 58 8.35 -7.23 6.84
C THR A 58 6.93 -7.74 7.05
N TYR A 59 6.58 -8.86 6.42
CA TYR A 59 5.29 -9.51 6.67
C TYR A 59 5.41 -10.52 7.81
N GLY A 60 4.32 -10.69 8.56
CA GLY A 60 4.20 -11.74 9.55
C GLY A 60 2.81 -12.38 9.51
N HIS A 61 2.76 -13.62 9.98
CA HIS A 61 1.53 -14.39 10.11
C HIS A 61 1.54 -15.07 11.47
N HIS A 62 0.38 -15.06 12.15
CA HIS A 62 0.24 -15.53 13.53
C HIS A 62 0.72 -16.98 13.74
N SER A 63 0.37 -17.89 12.84
CA SER A 63 0.84 -19.27 12.89
C SER A 63 2.30 -19.48 12.49
N ILE A 64 2.84 -18.65 11.58
CA ILE A 64 4.19 -18.84 11.00
C ILE A 64 5.27 -18.44 11.99
N TRP A 65 5.17 -17.28 12.64
CA TRP A 65 6.23 -16.77 13.52
C TRP A 65 6.55 -17.74 14.66
N GLN A 66 5.53 -18.43 15.18
CA GLN A 66 5.64 -19.42 16.25
C GLN A 66 5.80 -20.86 15.73
N MET A 67 5.84 -21.07 14.41
CA MET A 67 5.90 -22.39 13.79
C MET A 67 4.84 -23.35 14.37
N PHE A 68 3.59 -22.87 14.52
CA PHE A 68 2.54 -23.63 15.18
C PHE A 68 2.23 -24.92 14.42
N ALA A 69 2.17 -26.03 15.14
CA ALA A 69 1.81 -27.34 14.62
C ALA A 69 1.09 -28.13 15.71
N GLU A 70 0.33 -29.14 15.32
CA GLU A 70 -0.31 -30.07 16.25
C GLU A 70 0.69 -30.66 17.24
N GLY A 71 0.28 -30.83 18.49
CA GLY A 71 1.15 -31.31 19.57
C GLY A 71 2.12 -30.26 20.15
N ARG A 72 2.10 -29.01 19.66
CA ARG A 72 2.82 -27.88 20.27
C ARG A 72 1.87 -27.00 21.08
N GLY A 73 2.38 -26.41 22.16
CA GLY A 73 1.62 -25.44 22.95
C GLY A 73 1.34 -24.17 22.13
N PRO A 74 0.07 -23.82 21.85
CA PRO A 74 -0.25 -22.62 21.07
C PRO A 74 0.01 -21.35 21.88
N VAL A 75 0.55 -20.31 21.22
CA VAL A 75 0.60 -18.95 21.77
C VAL A 75 -0.51 -18.11 21.16
N ASN A 76 -1.35 -17.53 22.01
CA ASN A 76 -2.45 -16.62 21.63
C ASN A 76 -3.41 -17.19 20.57
N GLY A 77 -3.69 -18.50 20.60
CA GLY A 77 -4.75 -19.13 19.80
C GLY A 77 -4.57 -19.02 18.27
N PRO A 78 -3.56 -19.66 17.66
CA PRO A 78 -3.41 -19.71 16.21
C PRO A 78 -4.58 -20.45 15.56
N LEU A 79 -5.02 -19.96 14.40
CA LEU A 79 -6.21 -20.48 13.69
C LEU A 79 -5.92 -21.71 12.81
N MET A 80 -4.66 -21.94 12.48
CA MET A 80 -4.19 -23.00 11.58
C MET A 80 -2.71 -23.29 11.80
N THR A 81 -2.19 -24.39 11.25
CA THR A 81 -0.75 -24.71 11.30
C THR A 81 0.08 -23.76 10.45
N TRP A 82 1.38 -23.62 10.76
CA TRP A 82 2.29 -22.77 9.99
C TRP A 82 2.40 -23.18 8.51
N ARG A 83 2.19 -24.47 8.20
CA ARG A 83 2.24 -24.97 6.82
C ARG A 83 1.02 -24.55 6.01
N GLU A 84 -0.16 -24.59 6.62
CA GLU A 84 -1.40 -24.08 6.01
C GLU A 84 -1.31 -22.56 5.81
N ALA A 85 -0.71 -21.86 6.78
CA ALA A 85 -0.52 -20.42 6.73
C ALA A 85 0.36 -19.93 5.56
N LEU A 86 1.26 -20.76 5.01
CA LEU A 86 2.15 -20.37 3.90
C LEU A 86 1.41 -19.93 2.63
N VAL A 87 0.17 -20.39 2.45
CA VAL A 87 -0.64 -20.09 1.27
C VAL A 87 -1.80 -19.13 1.57
N GLN A 88 -1.81 -18.51 2.75
CA GLN A 88 -2.79 -17.47 3.06
C GLN A 88 -2.61 -16.24 2.14
N PRO A 89 -3.70 -15.49 1.86
CA PRO A 89 -3.66 -14.44 0.87
C PRO A 89 -2.57 -13.39 1.13
N GLY A 90 -2.40 -12.93 2.37
CA GLY A 90 -1.38 -11.92 2.69
C GLY A 90 0.03 -12.38 2.34
N ALA A 91 0.38 -13.65 2.62
CA ALA A 91 1.68 -14.23 2.31
C ALA A 91 2.02 -14.16 0.80
N GLN A 92 1.04 -14.42 -0.06
CA GLN A 92 1.22 -14.38 -1.52
C GLN A 92 1.20 -12.94 -2.08
N GLN A 93 0.49 -12.04 -1.41
CA GLN A 93 0.25 -10.68 -1.90
C GLN A 93 1.42 -9.71 -1.70
N MET A 94 2.30 -9.95 -0.72
CA MET A 94 3.42 -9.03 -0.45
C MET A 94 4.36 -8.84 -1.63
N ARG A 95 4.46 -9.84 -2.52
CA ARG A 95 5.25 -9.73 -3.76
C ARG A 95 4.79 -8.59 -4.66
N HIS A 96 3.50 -8.27 -4.65
CA HIS A 96 2.90 -7.24 -5.50
C HIS A 96 3.33 -5.84 -5.09
N ALA A 97 3.51 -5.60 -3.78
CA ALA A 97 4.08 -4.34 -3.30
C ALA A 97 5.52 -4.13 -3.82
N ARG A 98 6.34 -5.18 -3.80
CA ARG A 98 7.70 -5.14 -4.36
C ARG A 98 7.68 -4.86 -5.86
N GLN A 99 6.90 -5.65 -6.61
CA GLN A 99 6.77 -5.50 -8.07
C GLN A 99 6.33 -4.08 -8.47
N LEU A 100 5.32 -3.53 -7.77
CA LEU A 100 4.86 -2.17 -8.01
C LEU A 100 5.98 -1.16 -7.78
N LEU A 101 6.64 -1.19 -6.63
CA LEU A 101 7.64 -0.18 -6.28
C LEU A 101 8.88 -0.26 -7.17
N GLU A 102 9.29 -1.46 -7.56
CA GLU A 102 10.41 -1.68 -8.49
C GLU A 102 10.05 -1.38 -9.95
N SER A 103 8.76 -1.22 -10.29
CA SER A 103 8.33 -0.87 -11.65
C SER A 103 8.53 0.61 -12.01
N ARG A 104 9.00 1.43 -11.08
CA ARG A 104 9.28 2.87 -11.25
C ARG A 104 10.64 3.23 -10.62
N PRO A 105 11.22 4.42 -10.91
CA PRO A 105 12.46 4.86 -10.26
C PRO A 105 12.41 4.76 -8.73
N PHE A 106 13.12 3.76 -8.18
CA PHE A 106 12.96 3.37 -6.77
C PHE A 106 13.61 4.35 -5.78
N LEU A 107 14.82 4.82 -6.09
CA LEU A 107 15.66 5.59 -5.15
C LEU A 107 15.27 7.07 -5.01
N THR A 108 14.45 7.58 -5.93
CA THR A 108 14.01 8.98 -5.98
C THR A 108 12.58 9.17 -5.48
N ARG A 109 11.97 8.11 -4.93
CA ARG A 109 10.63 8.12 -4.38
C ARG A 109 10.58 8.79 -3.00
N ILE A 110 9.62 9.69 -2.80
CA ILE A 110 9.39 10.42 -1.55
C ILE A 110 7.91 10.36 -1.12
N PRO A 111 7.60 10.40 0.20
CA PRO A 111 6.22 10.56 0.69
C PRO A 111 5.67 11.94 0.33
N ASP A 112 4.40 12.02 -0.08
CA ASP A 112 3.74 13.31 -0.34
C ASP A 112 2.20 13.23 -0.28
N ASP A 113 1.64 13.32 0.93
CA ASP A 113 0.18 13.32 1.11
C ASP A 113 -0.50 14.61 0.61
N ASN A 114 0.24 15.67 0.26
CA ASN A 114 -0.35 16.89 -0.30
C ASN A 114 -0.96 16.65 -1.69
N LEU A 115 -0.61 15.52 -2.32
CA LEU A 115 -1.23 15.06 -3.56
C LEU A 115 -2.70 14.72 -3.39
N ILE A 116 -3.16 14.40 -2.18
CA ILE A 116 -4.54 13.98 -1.92
C ILE A 116 -5.34 15.21 -1.49
N VAL A 117 -6.41 15.52 -2.23
CA VAL A 117 -7.33 16.60 -1.84
C VAL A 117 -8.11 16.15 -0.60
N PRO A 118 -8.04 16.90 0.52
CA PRO A 118 -8.63 16.48 1.77
C PRO A 118 -10.16 16.61 1.76
N SER A 119 -10.83 15.68 2.46
CA SER A 119 -12.26 15.76 2.76
C SER A 119 -12.53 16.48 4.09
N SER A 120 -13.72 17.08 4.21
CA SER A 120 -14.24 17.62 5.46
C SER A 120 -15.50 16.85 5.91
N PRO A 121 -15.59 16.39 7.17
CA PRO A 121 -14.57 16.50 8.22
C PRO A 121 -13.31 15.67 7.92
N PRO A 122 -12.17 15.91 8.60
CA PRO A 122 -10.93 15.16 8.36
C PRO A 122 -11.04 13.65 8.53
N THR A 123 -12.06 13.16 9.24
CA THR A 123 -12.35 11.73 9.43
C THR A 123 -13.17 11.12 8.28
N ALA A 124 -13.66 11.94 7.34
CA ALA A 124 -14.22 11.44 6.09
C ALA A 124 -13.09 10.90 5.20
N VAL A 125 -13.47 10.05 4.24
CA VAL A 125 -12.56 9.51 3.22
C VAL A 125 -12.32 10.58 2.15
N PRO A 126 -11.06 10.83 1.71
CA PRO A 126 -9.84 10.04 1.92
C PRO A 126 -9.01 10.36 3.18
N GLY A 127 -9.47 11.24 4.07
CA GLY A 127 -8.73 11.86 5.18
C GLY A 127 -8.02 10.92 6.18
N ALA A 128 -8.55 10.79 7.39
CA ALA A 128 -7.84 10.20 8.54
C ALA A 128 -8.42 8.86 9.00
N GLY A 129 -7.70 8.19 9.92
CA GLY A 129 -8.16 6.95 10.55
C GLY A 129 -7.96 5.70 9.69
N ARG A 130 -8.81 4.69 9.89
CA ARG A 130 -8.67 3.36 9.26
C ARG A 130 -8.65 3.40 7.74
N TYR A 131 -9.31 4.39 7.14
CA TYR A 131 -9.48 4.52 5.70
C TYR A 131 -8.70 5.69 5.11
N ARG A 132 -7.64 6.14 5.79
CA ARG A 132 -6.73 7.17 5.29
C ARG A 132 -6.03 6.71 4.02
N PHE A 133 -6.06 7.58 3.01
CA PHE A 133 -5.27 7.42 1.80
C PHE A 133 -3.88 7.99 2.07
N VAL A 134 -2.88 7.41 1.44
CA VAL A 134 -1.50 7.92 1.51
C VAL A 134 -0.93 8.00 0.11
N ALA A 135 -0.03 8.94 -0.10
CA ALA A 135 0.55 9.18 -1.41
C ALA A 135 2.08 9.28 -1.35
N THR A 136 2.68 8.93 -2.48
CA THR A 136 4.12 9.02 -2.73
C THR A 136 4.34 9.47 -4.16
N ARG A 137 5.47 10.11 -4.45
CA ARG A 137 5.85 10.52 -5.80
C ARG A 137 7.33 10.41 -6.04
N CYS A 138 7.74 10.47 -7.30
CA CYS A 138 9.13 10.72 -7.63
C CYS A 138 9.47 12.18 -7.38
N SER A 139 10.67 12.45 -6.84
CA SER A 139 11.15 13.81 -6.60
C SER A 139 11.27 14.63 -7.89
N ASP A 140 11.48 13.99 -9.03
CA ASP A 140 11.58 14.63 -10.35
C ASP A 140 10.23 14.81 -11.07
N GLY A 141 9.11 14.39 -10.47
CA GLY A 141 7.78 14.50 -11.07
C GLY A 141 7.44 13.44 -12.13
N SER A 142 8.30 12.43 -12.33
CA SER A 142 8.05 11.39 -13.35
C SER A 142 6.86 10.48 -13.07
N TYR A 143 6.46 10.32 -11.81
CA TYR A 143 5.26 9.59 -11.42
C TYR A 143 4.78 9.98 -10.02
N LEU A 144 3.52 9.67 -9.72
CA LEU A 144 2.94 9.65 -8.39
C LEU A 144 2.07 8.40 -8.19
N MET A 145 1.87 8.03 -6.93
CA MET A 145 1.02 6.91 -6.55
C MET A 145 0.17 7.27 -5.33
N VAL A 146 -1.07 6.79 -5.30
CA VAL A 146 -1.99 6.93 -4.16
C VAL A 146 -2.52 5.56 -3.76
N TYR A 147 -2.30 5.16 -2.52
CA TYR A 147 -2.91 3.95 -1.97
C TYR A 147 -4.28 4.27 -1.37
N ALA A 148 -5.29 3.58 -1.89
CA ALA A 148 -6.68 3.66 -1.52
C ALA A 148 -7.11 2.40 -0.76
N PRO A 149 -7.18 2.40 0.58
CA PRO A 149 -7.55 1.20 1.35
C PRO A 149 -9.04 0.83 1.23
N VAL A 150 -9.86 1.68 0.60
CA VAL A 150 -11.30 1.50 0.43
C VAL A 150 -11.72 2.00 -0.95
N GLY A 151 -12.67 1.32 -1.59
CA GLY A 151 -13.22 1.69 -2.89
C GLY A 151 -14.15 2.90 -2.86
N ARG A 152 -13.62 4.10 -2.60
CA ARG A 152 -14.35 5.38 -2.63
C ARG A 152 -13.64 6.39 -3.53
N THR A 153 -14.44 7.25 -4.14
CA THR A 153 -13.98 8.34 -4.99
C THR A 153 -13.18 9.37 -4.19
N PHE A 154 -12.08 9.86 -4.77
CA PHE A 154 -11.22 10.88 -4.19
C PHE A 154 -10.63 11.76 -5.31
N ARG A 155 -10.02 12.89 -4.93
CA ARG A 155 -9.35 13.80 -5.85
C ARG A 155 -7.85 13.86 -5.58
N VAL A 156 -7.07 14.03 -6.66
CA VAL A 156 -5.61 14.11 -6.63
C VAL A 156 -5.14 15.38 -7.32
N GLN A 157 -4.15 16.07 -6.74
CA GLN A 157 -3.41 17.19 -7.34
C GLN A 157 -2.36 16.67 -8.31
N LEU A 158 -2.43 17.10 -9.57
CA LEU A 158 -1.57 16.60 -10.64
C LEU A 158 -0.38 17.51 -10.95
N ASP A 159 -0.39 18.77 -10.48
CA ASP A 159 0.63 19.79 -10.76
C ASP A 159 2.07 19.43 -10.31
N SER A 160 2.23 18.32 -9.59
CA SER A 160 3.54 17.78 -9.21
C SER A 160 4.20 16.91 -10.28
N LEU A 161 3.48 16.55 -11.34
CA LEU A 161 4.00 15.82 -12.49
C LEU A 161 4.84 16.72 -13.39
N SER A 162 5.89 16.18 -13.99
CA SER A 162 6.83 16.95 -14.82
C SER A 162 6.34 17.27 -16.24
N GLY A 163 5.49 16.41 -16.81
CA GLY A 163 5.01 16.54 -18.18
C GLY A 163 3.56 17.01 -18.22
N ASP A 164 3.14 17.63 -19.33
CA ASP A 164 1.79 18.18 -19.55
C ASP A 164 0.70 17.10 -19.77
N GLN A 165 1.12 15.85 -19.99
CA GLN A 165 0.24 14.69 -20.18
C GLN A 165 0.60 13.60 -19.19
N ALA A 166 -0.42 12.95 -18.65
CA ALA A 166 -0.31 11.88 -17.68
C ALA A 166 -0.98 10.60 -18.18
N VAL A 167 -0.42 9.44 -17.87
CA VAL A 167 -1.05 8.13 -18.05
C VAL A 167 -1.43 7.58 -16.68
N ALA A 168 -2.68 7.17 -16.49
CA ALA A 168 -3.10 6.57 -15.22
C ALA A 168 -3.45 5.08 -15.33
N TRP A 169 -3.22 4.39 -14.21
CA TRP A 169 -3.47 2.98 -14.00
C TRP A 169 -4.10 2.74 -12.63
N TRP A 170 -5.00 1.77 -12.57
CA TRP A 170 -5.37 1.10 -11.32
C TRP A 170 -4.53 -0.16 -11.19
N TYR A 171 -3.81 -0.27 -10.09
CA TYR A 171 -3.07 -1.47 -9.72
C TYR A 171 -3.78 -2.17 -8.57
N ASP A 172 -4.07 -3.46 -8.74
CA ASP A 172 -4.69 -4.29 -7.73
C ASP A 172 -3.61 -4.93 -6.83
N PRO A 173 -3.45 -4.50 -5.57
CA PRO A 173 -2.44 -5.04 -4.66
C PRO A 173 -2.73 -6.50 -4.23
N ARG A 174 -3.90 -7.04 -4.55
CA ARG A 174 -4.31 -8.42 -4.22
C ARG A 174 -3.90 -9.43 -5.28
N THR A 175 -3.83 -8.99 -6.54
CA THR A 175 -3.58 -9.86 -7.70
C THR A 175 -2.32 -9.46 -8.48
N GLY A 176 -1.87 -8.22 -8.33
CA GLY A 176 -0.80 -7.61 -9.10
C GLY A 176 -1.21 -7.15 -10.49
N GLU A 177 -2.50 -7.17 -10.82
CA GLU A 177 -3.01 -6.76 -12.13
C GLU A 177 -3.07 -5.23 -12.25
N ALA A 178 -2.74 -4.73 -13.45
CA ALA A 178 -2.83 -3.31 -13.79
C ALA A 178 -3.91 -3.07 -14.86
N GLN A 179 -4.81 -2.12 -14.60
CA GLN A 179 -5.85 -1.67 -15.51
C GLN A 179 -5.57 -0.23 -15.94
N ARG A 180 -5.39 -0.01 -17.25
CA ARG A 180 -5.19 1.34 -17.79
C ARG A 180 -6.49 2.16 -17.72
N LEU A 181 -6.40 3.41 -17.26
CA LEU A 181 -7.51 4.37 -17.29
C LEU A 181 -7.48 5.23 -18.56
N GLY A 182 -6.29 5.53 -19.08
CA GLY A 182 -6.10 6.38 -20.25
C GLY A 182 -5.11 7.51 -19.98
N GLU A 183 -5.17 8.52 -20.85
CA GLU A 183 -4.30 9.71 -20.82
C GLU A 183 -5.11 10.97 -20.56
N PHE A 184 -4.47 11.96 -19.95
CA PHE A 184 -5.09 13.27 -19.69
C PHE A 184 -4.05 14.36 -19.40
N GLU A 185 -4.49 15.62 -19.49
CA GLU A 185 -3.72 16.76 -19.01
C GLU A 185 -3.41 16.63 -17.52
N SER A 186 -2.15 16.81 -17.17
CA SER A 186 -1.59 16.66 -15.81
C SER A 186 -1.77 17.93 -14.95
N THR A 187 -2.84 18.69 -15.16
CA THR A 187 -3.05 19.98 -14.50
C THR A 187 -4.19 19.95 -13.49
N GLY A 188 -3.98 20.66 -12.38
CA GLY A 188 -4.95 20.86 -11.31
C GLY A 188 -5.40 19.56 -10.63
N GLU A 189 -6.65 19.58 -10.19
CA GLU A 189 -7.25 18.47 -9.46
C GLU A 189 -8.08 17.57 -10.36
N ARG A 190 -7.91 16.25 -10.21
CA ARG A 190 -8.70 15.26 -10.92
C ARG A 190 -9.32 14.24 -9.99
N GLU A 191 -10.56 13.86 -10.30
CA GLU A 191 -11.31 12.83 -9.56
C GLU A 191 -11.01 11.43 -10.09
N PHE A 192 -10.84 10.47 -9.17
CA PHE A 192 -10.59 9.07 -9.46
C PHE A 192 -11.52 8.19 -8.62
N THR A 193 -12.09 7.17 -9.27
CA THR A 193 -12.94 6.17 -8.62
C THR A 193 -12.32 4.78 -8.77
N PRO A 194 -11.99 4.08 -7.68
CA PRO A 194 -11.48 2.71 -7.76
C PRO A 194 -12.45 1.78 -8.51
N PRO A 195 -11.96 0.80 -9.30
CA PRO A 195 -12.79 -0.05 -10.16
C PRO A 195 -13.88 -0.82 -9.40
N SER A 196 -13.60 -1.22 -8.17
CA SER A 196 -14.54 -1.95 -7.32
C SER A 196 -14.83 -1.18 -6.04
N ARG A 197 -16.12 -1.10 -5.68
CA ARG A 197 -16.56 -0.60 -4.37
C ARG A 197 -16.40 -1.69 -3.31
N GLY A 198 -15.90 -1.33 -2.13
CA GLY A 198 -15.81 -2.26 -1.00
C GLY A 198 -14.84 -1.76 0.08
N GLU A 199 -15.10 -2.15 1.33
CA GLU A 199 -14.32 -1.70 2.50
C GLU A 199 -13.00 -2.45 2.72
N VAL A 200 -12.82 -3.57 2.02
CA VAL A 200 -11.61 -4.41 2.04
C VAL A 200 -11.03 -4.63 0.63
N LEU A 201 -11.51 -3.86 -0.35
CA LEU A 201 -11.03 -3.89 -1.73
C LEU A 201 -10.18 -2.64 -1.96
N ASP A 202 -8.91 -2.78 -1.66
CA ASP A 202 -7.88 -1.75 -1.79
C ASP A 202 -7.33 -1.68 -3.22
N TRP A 203 -6.85 -0.50 -3.59
CA TRP A 203 -6.30 -0.19 -4.91
C TRP A 203 -5.12 0.77 -4.77
N VAL A 204 -4.21 0.73 -5.74
CA VAL A 204 -3.23 1.79 -5.93
C VAL A 204 -3.52 2.51 -7.24
N LEU A 205 -3.73 3.82 -7.16
CA LEU A 205 -3.69 4.68 -8.35
C LEU A 205 -2.24 4.96 -8.67
N VAL A 206 -1.81 4.67 -9.90
CA VAL A 206 -0.49 5.04 -10.42
C VAL A 206 -0.70 6.05 -11.54
N ILE A 207 -0.01 7.19 -11.48
CA ILE A 207 -0.06 8.21 -12.52
C ILE A 207 1.37 8.55 -12.93
N ASP A 208 1.65 8.37 -14.21
CA ASP A 208 2.97 8.61 -14.79
C ASP A 208 2.93 9.85 -15.67
N ASP A 209 4.04 10.59 -15.73
CA ASP A 209 4.30 11.49 -16.87
C ASP A 209 4.36 10.63 -18.15
N ALA A 210 3.47 10.92 -19.11
CA ALA A 210 3.31 10.14 -20.33
C ALA A 210 4.61 10.03 -21.14
N ALA A 211 5.46 11.06 -21.12
CA ALA A 211 6.72 11.07 -21.85
C ALA A 211 7.75 10.05 -21.30
N ARG A 212 7.55 9.54 -20.07
CA ARG A 212 8.42 8.53 -19.46
C ARG A 212 8.24 7.14 -20.06
N GLY A 213 7.08 6.86 -20.67
CA GLY A 213 6.81 5.60 -21.35
C GLY A 213 6.97 4.36 -20.46
N PHE A 214 6.62 4.46 -19.17
CA PHE A 214 6.72 3.32 -18.26
C PHE A 214 5.74 2.20 -18.64
N ASP A 215 6.19 0.95 -18.46
CA ASP A 215 5.36 -0.24 -18.61
C ASP A 215 4.22 -0.28 -17.57
N PRO A 216 3.20 -1.14 -17.78
CA PRO A 216 2.15 -1.34 -16.79
C PRO A 216 2.72 -1.56 -15.38
N PRO A 217 2.18 -0.90 -14.34
CA PRO A 217 2.69 -1.04 -12.98
C PRO A 217 2.77 -2.50 -12.54
N GLY A 218 3.89 -2.87 -11.91
CA GLY A 218 4.15 -4.26 -11.49
C GLY A 218 4.65 -5.20 -12.59
N ALA A 219 4.72 -4.78 -13.85
CA ALA A 219 5.33 -5.55 -14.94
C ALA A 219 6.87 -5.46 -14.90
N VAL A 220 7.47 -5.93 -13.80
CA VAL A 220 8.92 -6.09 -13.69
C VAL A 220 9.32 -7.50 -14.13
N SER A 221 10.30 -7.61 -15.03
CA SER A 221 11.04 -8.86 -15.20
C SER A 221 11.87 -9.05 -13.94
N LEU A 222 11.36 -9.85 -13.01
CA LEU A 222 12.17 -10.36 -11.91
C LEU A 222 13.18 -11.32 -12.53
N VAL A 223 14.34 -10.80 -12.92
CA VAL A 223 15.48 -11.65 -13.26
C VAL A 223 16.00 -12.20 -11.93
N ASP A 224 16.06 -13.53 -11.85
CA ASP A 224 16.43 -14.34 -10.69
C ASP A 224 17.69 -13.86 -9.94
#